data_AF-A0A354F2D8-F1
#
_entry.id   AF-A0A354F2D8-F1
#
_cell.length_a   1.000
_cell.length_b   1.000
_cell.length_c   1.000
_cell.angle_alpha   90.00
_cell.angle_beta   90.00
_cell.angle_gamma   90.00
#
_symmetry.space_group_name_H-M   'P 1'
#
loop_
_entity.id
_entity.type
_entity.pdbx_description
1 polymer ?
#
loop_
_entity_poly.entity_id
_entity_poly.type
_entity_poly.pdbx_seq_one_letter_code
_entity_poly.pdbx_strand_id
1 'polypeptide(L)'
;MSERNFTAYYNATINLFFIYIFGLIVFMGFRTALLLSFGDFNELGAYRFDLLHAYWVGFRFDTTVLTFGLVIPFLLNLFVIILPIRRYELYSHLRKFTYWYLLIVFFFFLFILLSDYFYFKFFQSHLNVLMFGIMDDDTKAVLTSVWTDYPIIKIFLFITVLMYLFS
;
A
#
# COMPACT_ATOMS: atom_id res chain seq x y z
N MET A 1 -18.93 13.74 26.02
CA MET A 1 -18.52 13.59 24.61
C MET A 1 -19.54 14.34 23.77
N SER A 2 -19.14 15.26 22.89
CA SER A 2 -20.12 15.88 21.98
C SER A 2 -20.49 14.86 20.89
N GLU A 3 -21.77 14.77 20.54
CA GLU A 3 -22.29 13.92 19.45
C GLU A 3 -21.47 14.13 18.15
N ARG A 4 -21.06 15.38 17.89
CA ARG A 4 -20.23 15.76 16.75
C ARG A 4 -18.85 15.09 16.72
N ASN A 5 -18.20 14.90 17.87
CA ASN A 5 -16.88 14.25 17.92
C ASN A 5 -16.99 12.75 17.67
N PHE A 6 -18.07 12.12 18.13
CA PHE A 6 -18.34 10.71 17.89
C PHE A 6 -18.58 10.43 16.40
N THR A 7 -19.44 11.22 15.76
CA THR A 7 -19.73 11.08 14.32
C THR A 7 -18.48 11.30 13.46
N ALA A 8 -17.65 12.28 13.81
CA ALA A 8 -16.39 12.54 13.13
C ALA A 8 -15.41 11.35 13.23
N TYR A 9 -15.23 10.81 14.43
CA TYR A 9 -14.40 9.63 14.66
C TYR A 9 -14.91 8.41 13.89
N TYR A 10 -16.21 8.16 13.95
CA TYR A 10 -16.86 7.02 13.31
C TYR A 10 -16.64 7.03 11.80
N ASN A 11 -16.91 8.17 11.17
CA ASN A 11 -16.71 8.34 9.72
C ASN A 11 -15.23 8.18 9.33
N ALA A 12 -14.31 8.77 10.09
CA ALA A 12 -12.88 8.61 9.81
C ALA A 12 -12.42 7.15 9.98
N THR A 13 -12.98 6.41 10.95
CA THR A 13 -12.67 4.99 11.15
C THR A 13 -13.19 4.12 10.00
N ILE A 14 -14.41 4.40 9.52
CA ILE A 14 -14.97 3.74 8.33
C ILE A 14 -14.11 4.02 7.10
N ASN A 15 -13.69 5.27 6.89
CA ASN A 15 -12.84 5.61 5.75
C ASN A 15 -11.50 4.86 5.81
N LEU A 16 -10.86 4.79 6.98
CA LEU A 16 -9.63 4.00 7.16
C LEU A 16 -9.86 2.51 6.87
N PHE A 17 -11.02 1.95 7.25
CA PHE A 17 -11.38 0.58 6.92
C PHE A 17 -11.54 0.36 5.40
N PHE A 18 -12.19 1.27 4.69
CA PHE A 18 -12.28 1.18 3.23
C PHE A 18 -10.91 1.32 2.55
N ILE A 19 -10.05 2.20 3.05
CA ILE A 19 -8.67 2.35 2.57
C ILE A 19 -7.87 1.06 2.80
N TYR A 20 -8.05 0.40 3.94
CA TYR A 20 -7.47 -0.91 4.22
C TYR A 20 -7.91 -1.97 3.22
N ILE A 21 -9.23 -2.10 2.99
CA ILE A 21 -9.78 -3.06 2.02
C ILE A 21 -9.27 -2.76 0.61
N PHE A 22 -9.22 -1.49 0.22
CA PHE A 22 -8.67 -1.07 -1.07
C PHE A 22 -7.20 -1.48 -1.20
N GLY A 23 -6.38 -1.21 -0.17
CA GLY A 23 -4.98 -1.62 -0.15
C GLY A 23 -4.81 -3.15 -0.27
N LEU A 24 -5.65 -3.93 0.38
CA LEU A 24 -5.63 -5.39 0.25
C LEU A 24 -5.93 -5.85 -1.17
N ILE A 25 -6.93 -5.26 -1.83
CA ILE A 25 -7.28 -5.58 -3.22
C ILE A 25 -6.09 -5.28 -4.13
N VAL A 26 -5.42 -4.15 -3.93
CA VAL A 26 -4.22 -3.77 -4.68
C VAL A 26 -3.09 -4.77 -4.48
N PHE A 27 -2.74 -5.13 -3.24
CA PHE A 27 -1.67 -6.09 -2.94
C PHE A 27 -1.99 -7.48 -3.52
N MET A 28 -3.22 -7.94 -3.36
CA MET A 28 -3.70 -9.20 -3.92
C MET A 28 -3.67 -9.19 -5.45
N GLY A 29 -4.00 -8.06 -6.06
CA GLY A 29 -3.91 -7.82 -7.50
C GLY A 29 -2.46 -7.94 -7.99
N PHE A 30 -1.50 -7.31 -7.29
CA PHE A 30 -0.07 -7.45 -7.61
C PHE A 30 0.44 -8.88 -7.47
N ARG A 31 0.07 -9.59 -6.40
CA ARG A 31 0.44 -11.02 -6.23
C ARG A 31 -0.10 -11.86 -7.38
N THR A 32 -1.35 -11.61 -7.77
CA THR A 32 -1.97 -12.33 -8.89
C THR A 32 -1.30 -11.96 -10.21
N ALA A 33 -0.94 -10.70 -10.43
CA ALA A 33 -0.20 -10.28 -11.62
C ALA A 33 1.17 -10.97 -11.72
N LEU A 34 1.89 -11.12 -10.60
CA LEU A 34 3.15 -11.88 -10.54
C LEU A 34 2.94 -13.34 -10.93
N LEU A 35 1.96 -14.02 -10.30
CA LEU A 35 1.65 -15.42 -10.62
C LEU A 35 1.24 -15.59 -12.08
N LEU A 36 0.44 -14.67 -12.62
CA LEU A 36 0.00 -14.73 -14.02
C LEU A 36 1.14 -14.48 -15.02
N SER A 37 2.13 -13.68 -14.64
CA SER A 37 3.22 -13.29 -15.52
C SER A 37 4.39 -14.29 -15.49
N PHE A 38 4.62 -14.94 -14.35
CA PHE A 38 5.81 -15.76 -14.12
C PHE A 38 5.53 -17.17 -13.59
N GLY A 39 4.28 -17.52 -13.26
CA GLY A 39 3.93 -18.85 -12.77
C GLY A 39 3.82 -19.88 -13.90
N ASP A 40 4.31 -21.10 -13.64
CA ASP A 40 4.11 -22.24 -14.55
C ASP A 40 2.77 -22.94 -14.28
N PHE A 41 1.77 -22.66 -15.12
CA PHE A 41 0.43 -23.21 -14.98
C PHE A 41 0.34 -24.73 -15.18
N ASN A 42 1.32 -25.35 -15.84
CA ASN A 42 1.33 -26.80 -16.01
C ASN A 42 1.66 -27.50 -14.69
N GLU A 43 2.60 -26.93 -13.92
CA GLU A 43 2.99 -27.45 -12.61
C GLU A 43 1.99 -27.05 -11.50
N LEU A 44 1.46 -25.82 -11.55
CA LEU A 44 0.50 -25.31 -10.55
C LEU A 44 -0.78 -26.14 -10.45
N GLY A 45 -1.17 -26.83 -11.53
CA GLY A 45 -2.34 -27.70 -11.55
C GLY A 45 -2.28 -28.84 -10.52
N ALA A 46 -1.08 -29.31 -10.16
CA ALA A 46 -0.84 -30.35 -9.17
C ALA A 46 -0.84 -29.81 -7.72
N TYR A 47 -0.55 -28.52 -7.52
CA TYR A 47 -0.32 -27.90 -6.20
C TYR A 47 -1.41 -26.90 -5.79
N ARG A 48 -2.67 -27.17 -6.16
CA ARG A 48 -3.79 -26.21 -5.94
C ARG A 48 -4.00 -25.83 -4.48
N PHE A 49 -3.84 -26.79 -3.56
CA PHE A 49 -3.99 -26.52 -2.13
C PHE A 49 -2.82 -25.70 -1.58
N ASP A 50 -1.60 -25.96 -2.05
CA ASP A 50 -0.42 -25.17 -1.67
C ASP A 50 -0.51 -23.76 -2.22
N LEU A 51 -1.07 -23.58 -3.42
CA LEU A 51 -1.34 -22.26 -3.98
C LEU A 51 -2.33 -21.47 -3.13
N LEU A 52 -3.45 -22.08 -2.73
CA LEU A 52 -4.42 -21.45 -1.82
C LEU A 52 -3.76 -21.10 -0.47
N HIS A 53 -2.90 -21.99 0.05
CA HIS A 53 -2.16 -21.73 1.26
C HIS A 53 -1.19 -20.56 1.11
N ALA A 54 -0.46 -20.48 -0.01
CA ALA A 54 0.44 -19.38 -0.31
C ALA A 54 -0.30 -18.04 -0.40
N TYR A 55 -1.49 -18.01 -1.01
CA TYR A 55 -2.35 -16.84 -1.03
C TYR A 55 -2.85 -16.46 0.36
N TRP A 56 -3.20 -17.43 1.21
CA TRP A 56 -3.61 -17.18 2.59
C TRP A 56 -2.48 -16.61 3.44
N VAL A 57 -1.27 -17.19 3.34
CA VAL A 57 -0.08 -16.68 4.01
C VAL A 57 0.24 -15.27 3.53
N GLY A 58 0.20 -15.07 2.22
CA GLY A 58 0.40 -13.76 1.61
C GLY A 58 -0.60 -12.72 2.10
N PHE A 59 -1.89 -13.05 2.15
CA PHE A 59 -2.94 -12.17 2.67
C PHE A 59 -2.64 -11.71 4.11
N ARG A 60 -2.15 -12.60 4.97
CA ARG A 60 -1.76 -12.26 6.35
C ARG A 60 -0.60 -11.27 6.40
N PHE A 61 0.39 -11.43 5.53
CA PHE A 61 1.50 -10.47 5.42
C PHE A 61 1.02 -9.12 4.90
N ASP A 62 0.16 -9.11 3.87
CA ASP A 62 -0.41 -7.87 3.31
C ASP A 62 -1.21 -7.10 4.37
N THR A 63 -2.06 -7.79 5.13
CA THR A 63 -2.79 -7.20 6.27
C THR A 63 -1.85 -6.57 7.28
N THR A 64 -0.74 -7.24 7.59
CA THR A 64 0.25 -6.76 8.57
C THR A 64 0.89 -5.46 8.07
N VAL A 65 1.39 -5.45 6.83
CA VAL A 65 2.03 -4.28 6.21
C VAL A 65 1.06 -3.10 6.13
N LEU A 66 -0.17 -3.33 5.66
CA LEU A 66 -1.19 -2.28 5.57
C LEU A 66 -1.55 -1.72 6.94
N THR A 67 -1.71 -2.58 7.95
CA THR A 67 -2.04 -2.14 9.31
C THR A 67 -0.91 -1.31 9.92
N PHE A 68 0.35 -1.67 9.67
CA PHE A 68 1.49 -0.83 10.06
C PHE A 68 1.45 0.56 9.39
N GLY A 69 1.09 0.63 8.11
CA GLY A 69 0.90 1.91 7.42
C GLY A 69 -0.28 2.72 7.96
N LEU A 70 -1.32 2.07 8.48
CA LEU A 70 -2.54 2.73 8.97
C LEU A 70 -2.55 3.02 10.48
N VAL A 71 -1.57 2.52 11.24
CA VAL A 71 -1.56 2.66 12.70
C VAL A 71 -1.49 4.12 13.15
N ILE A 72 -0.68 4.94 12.49
CA ILE A 72 -0.53 6.36 12.82
C ILE A 72 -1.85 7.12 12.65
N PRO A 73 -2.53 7.09 11.49
CA PRO A 73 -3.80 7.79 11.33
C PRO A 73 -4.91 7.21 12.20
N PHE A 74 -4.89 5.90 12.48
CA PHE A 74 -5.81 5.29 13.43
C PHE A 74 -5.63 5.84 14.86
N LEU A 75 -4.40 5.92 15.36
CA LEU A 75 -4.09 6.49 16.67
C LEU A 75 -4.43 7.99 16.73
N LEU A 76 -4.13 8.75 15.67
CA LEU A 76 -4.50 10.17 15.57
C LEU A 76 -6.03 10.36 15.63
N ASN A 77 -6.79 9.47 15.00
CA ASN A 77 -8.24 9.49 15.08
C ASN A 77 -8.74 9.19 16.52
N LEU A 78 -8.09 8.27 17.25
CA LEU A 78 -8.43 7.99 18.65
C LEU A 78 -8.27 9.24 19.55
N PHE A 79 -7.26 10.07 19.31
CA PHE A 79 -7.08 11.33 20.04
C PHE A 79 -8.25 12.32 19.85
N VAL A 80 -9.01 12.24 18.74
CA VAL A 80 -10.20 13.08 18.49
C VAL A 80 -11.34 12.77 19.46
N ILE A 81 -11.44 11.53 19.95
CA ILE A 81 -12.41 11.13 20.98
C ILE A 81 -11.98 11.63 22.35
N ILE A 82 -10.70 11.50 22.69
CA ILE A 82 -10.17 11.74 24.03
C ILE A 82 -10.07 13.23 24.33
N LEU A 83 -9.65 14.02 23.34
CA LEU A 83 -9.53 15.46 23.50
C LEU A 83 -10.90 16.13 23.27
N PRO A 84 -11.34 17.04 24.15
CA PRO A 84 -12.49 17.90 23.88
C PRO A 84 -12.09 18.95 22.83
N ILE A 85 -11.91 18.51 21.58
CA ILE A 85 -11.51 19.36 20.46
C ILE A 85 -12.68 20.29 20.13
N ARG A 86 -12.75 21.42 20.84
CA ARG A 86 -13.69 22.52 20.57
C ARG A 86 -13.26 23.38 19.39
N ARG A 87 -12.04 23.20 18.88
CA ARG A 87 -11.47 23.98 17.77
C ARG A 87 -11.56 23.20 16.46
N TYR A 88 -12.50 23.62 15.61
CA TYR A 88 -12.65 23.14 14.23
C TYR A 88 -11.31 23.15 13.45
N GLU A 89 -10.45 24.13 13.72
CA GLU A 89 -9.13 24.26 13.13
C GLU A 89 -8.26 23.02 13.37
N LEU A 90 -8.12 22.53 14.61
CA LEU A 90 -7.27 21.38 14.92
C LEU A 90 -7.73 20.11 14.19
N TYR A 91 -9.04 19.87 14.14
CA TYR A 91 -9.63 18.75 13.40
C TYR A 91 -9.33 18.84 11.89
N SER A 92 -9.43 20.04 11.31
CA SER A 92 -9.11 20.25 9.89
C SER A 92 -7.62 19.99 9.57
N HIS A 93 -6.71 20.34 10.48
CA HIS A 93 -5.28 20.08 10.34
C HIS A 93 -4.97 18.59 10.43
N LEU A 94 -5.59 17.88 11.39
CA LEU A 94 -5.44 16.43 11.53
C LEU A 94 -5.94 15.66 10.30
N ARG A 95 -7.07 16.07 9.71
CA ARG A 95 -7.57 15.48 8.45
C ARG A 95 -6.61 15.71 7.28
N LYS A 96 -6.13 16.94 7.10
CA LYS A 96 -5.14 17.27 6.06
C LYS A 96 -3.85 16.46 6.24
N PHE A 97 -3.35 16.36 7.47
CA PHE A 97 -2.18 15.55 7.79
C PHE A 97 -2.42 14.08 7.44
N THR A 98 -3.55 13.51 7.88
CA THR A 98 -3.92 12.12 7.60
C THR A 98 -3.97 11.84 6.10
N TYR A 99 -4.56 12.75 5.32
CA TYR A 99 -4.61 12.63 3.86
C TYR A 99 -3.21 12.56 3.24
N TRP A 100 -2.35 13.55 3.52
CA TRP A 100 -1.00 13.61 2.96
C TRP A 100 -0.13 12.44 3.41
N TYR A 101 -0.26 12.05 4.68
CA TYR A 101 0.44 10.90 5.24
C TYR A 101 0.07 9.61 4.49
N LEU A 102 -1.23 9.35 4.32
CA LEU A 102 -1.71 8.16 3.60
C LEU A 102 -1.26 8.17 2.14
N LEU A 103 -1.28 9.33 1.49
CA LEU A 103 -0.83 9.47 0.10
C LEU A 103 0.65 9.06 -0.03
N ILE A 104 1.49 9.54 0.88
CA ILE A 104 2.92 9.20 0.89
C ILE A 104 3.12 7.72 1.17
N VAL A 105 2.44 7.15 2.18
CA VAL A 105 2.56 5.72 2.53
C VAL A 105 2.15 4.82 1.36
N PHE A 106 1.01 5.08 0.73
CA PHE A 106 0.54 4.28 -0.40
C PHE A 106 1.38 4.47 -1.66
N PHE A 107 1.96 5.66 -1.85
CA PHE A 107 2.98 5.86 -2.89
C PHE A 107 4.17 4.93 -2.67
N PHE A 108 4.71 4.84 -1.46
CA PHE A 108 5.81 3.93 -1.16
C PHE A 108 5.42 2.46 -1.32
N PHE A 109 4.22 2.06 -0.88
CA PHE A 109 3.74 0.69 -1.10
C PHE A 109 3.69 0.34 -2.59
N LEU A 110 3.09 1.19 -3.42
CA LEU A 110 3.04 0.93 -4.86
C LEU A 110 4.43 0.98 -5.51
N PHE A 111 5.29 1.90 -5.09
CA PHE A 111 6.66 1.96 -5.58
C PHE A 111 7.38 0.64 -5.31
N ILE A 112 7.32 0.14 -4.07
CA ILE A 112 7.96 -1.13 -3.69
C ILE A 112 7.35 -2.31 -4.46
N LEU A 113 6.03 -2.42 -4.55
CA LEU A 113 5.36 -3.50 -5.29
C LEU A 113 5.74 -3.50 -6.77
N LEU A 114 5.84 -2.32 -7.37
CA LEU A 114 6.23 -2.17 -8.77
C LEU A 114 7.71 -2.51 -8.98
N SER A 115 8.57 -2.00 -8.10
CA SER A 115 9.99 -2.35 -8.09
C SER A 115 10.21 -3.85 -7.93
N ASP A 116 9.47 -4.50 -7.04
CA ASP A 116 9.53 -5.95 -6.83
C ASP A 116 9.08 -6.72 -8.07
N TYR A 117 7.97 -6.32 -8.69
CA TYR A 117 7.49 -6.93 -9.92
C TYR A 117 8.54 -6.91 -11.03
N PHE A 118 9.20 -5.77 -11.23
CA PHE A 118 10.23 -5.64 -12.25
C PHE A 118 11.53 -6.32 -11.87
N TYR A 119 11.92 -6.26 -10.60
CA TYR A 119 13.06 -7.01 -10.10
C TYR A 119 12.86 -8.51 -10.35
N PHE A 120 11.67 -9.04 -10.06
CA PHE A 120 11.30 -10.43 -10.31
C PHE A 120 11.39 -10.77 -11.81
N LYS A 121 10.97 -9.87 -12.70
CA LYS A 121 11.10 -10.08 -14.15
C LYS A 121 12.52 -10.43 -14.58
N PHE A 122 13.52 -9.74 -14.04
CA PHE A 122 14.93 -9.92 -14.42
C PHE A 122 15.64 -11.00 -13.60
N PHE A 123 15.39 -11.05 -12.30
CA PHE A 123 16.16 -11.87 -11.37
C PHE A 123 15.42 -13.13 -10.89
N GLN A 124 14.15 -13.31 -11.31
CA GLN A 124 13.29 -14.44 -10.92
C GLN A 124 13.27 -14.68 -9.40
N SER A 125 13.39 -13.59 -8.64
CA SER A 125 13.37 -13.58 -7.19
C SER A 125 12.76 -12.27 -6.71
N HIS A 126 12.18 -12.27 -5.52
CA HIS A 126 11.74 -11.04 -4.86
C HIS A 126 12.94 -10.20 -4.43
N LEU A 127 12.70 -8.90 -4.23
CA LEU A 127 13.68 -7.94 -3.73
C LEU A 127 14.41 -8.49 -2.51
N ASN A 128 15.73 -8.53 -2.62
CA ASN A 128 16.63 -9.03 -1.58
C ASN A 128 17.94 -8.22 -1.58
N VAL A 129 18.89 -8.60 -0.73
CA VAL A 129 20.17 -7.87 -0.56
C VAL A 129 20.98 -7.71 -1.86
N LEU A 130 20.78 -8.60 -2.85
CA LEU A 130 21.45 -8.52 -4.16
C LEU A 130 21.04 -7.27 -4.94
N MET A 131 19.89 -6.67 -4.64
CA MET A 131 19.48 -5.38 -5.21
C MET A 131 20.52 -4.28 -4.90
N PHE A 132 21.19 -4.34 -3.74
CA PHE A 132 22.23 -3.39 -3.38
C PHE A 132 23.56 -3.65 -4.11
N GLY A 133 23.87 -4.90 -4.49
CA GLY A 133 25.07 -5.19 -5.30
C GLY A 133 24.98 -4.63 -6.72
N ILE A 134 23.77 -4.57 -7.30
CA ILE A 134 23.50 -3.89 -8.59
C ILE A 134 23.65 -2.36 -8.43
N MET A 135 23.38 -1.86 -7.24
CA MET A 135 23.57 -0.45 -6.87
C MET A 135 25.05 -0.05 -6.91
N ASP A 136 25.99 -0.99 -6.78
CA ASP A 136 27.43 -0.69 -6.77
C ASP A 136 28.06 -0.67 -8.18
N ASP A 137 27.56 -1.47 -9.14
CA ASP A 137 28.15 -1.57 -10.48
C ASP A 137 27.44 -0.74 -11.57
N ASP A 138 26.11 -0.53 -11.51
CA ASP A 138 25.37 0.13 -12.61
C ASP A 138 24.06 0.84 -12.17
N THR A 139 24.06 1.49 -10.99
CA THR A 139 22.88 2.14 -10.39
C THR A 139 22.13 3.08 -11.32
N LYS A 140 22.88 3.86 -12.10
CA LYS A 140 22.32 4.91 -12.97
C LYS A 140 21.53 4.31 -14.12
N ALA A 141 22.02 3.23 -14.73
CA ALA A 141 21.33 2.57 -15.83
C ALA A 141 20.01 1.93 -15.34
N VAL A 142 20.03 1.33 -14.16
CA VAL A 142 18.84 0.72 -13.53
C VAL A 142 17.83 1.77 -13.09
N LEU A 143 18.23 2.87 -12.45
CA LEU A 143 17.30 3.95 -12.11
C LEU A 143 16.74 4.65 -13.34
N THR A 144 17.54 4.78 -14.40
CA THR A 144 17.08 5.36 -15.67
C THR A 144 16.02 4.47 -16.31
N SER A 145 16.25 3.15 -16.40
CA SER A 145 15.25 2.22 -16.93
C SER A 145 14.00 2.18 -16.06
N VAL A 146 14.14 2.28 -14.73
CA VAL A 146 13.00 2.38 -13.82
C VAL A 146 12.15 3.62 -14.11
N TRP A 147 12.78 4.75 -14.37
CA TRP A 147 12.09 6.01 -14.65
C TRP A 147 11.48 6.06 -16.06
N THR A 148 12.16 5.49 -17.06
CA THR A 148 11.70 5.53 -18.47
C THR A 148 10.68 4.46 -18.80
N ASP A 149 10.88 3.25 -18.28
CA ASP A 149 10.15 2.07 -18.76
C ASP A 149 8.87 1.84 -17.95
N TYR A 150 8.74 2.51 -16.79
CA TYR A 150 7.63 2.27 -15.86
C TYR A 150 6.72 3.50 -15.71
N PRO A 151 5.39 3.30 -15.69
CA PRO A 151 4.41 4.38 -15.67
C PRO A 151 4.23 4.98 -14.26
N ILE A 152 5.32 5.32 -13.56
CA ILE A 152 5.33 5.80 -12.17
C ILE A 152 4.41 7.02 -12.00
N ILE A 153 4.46 7.96 -12.94
CA ILE A 153 3.62 9.17 -12.92
C ILE A 153 2.13 8.83 -13.03
N LYS A 154 1.75 7.86 -13.90
CA LYS A 154 0.35 7.45 -14.07
C LYS A 154 -0.16 6.75 -12.81
N ILE A 155 0.68 5.93 -12.17
CA ILE A 155 0.37 5.25 -10.91
C ILE A 155 0.19 6.27 -9.78
N PHE A 156 1.07 7.26 -9.67
CA PHE A 156 0.97 8.33 -8.68
C PHE A 156 -0.31 9.17 -8.86
N LEU A 157 -0.65 9.52 -10.10
CA LEU A 157 -1.90 10.22 -10.42
C LEU A 157 -3.12 9.38 -10.06
N PHE A 158 -3.11 8.07 -10.35
CA PHE A 158 -4.19 7.16 -10.00
C PHE A 158 -4.42 7.08 -8.49
N ILE A 159 -3.35 6.94 -7.69
CA ILE A 159 -3.45 6.99 -6.22
C ILE A 159 -4.03 8.32 -5.75
N THR A 160 -3.54 9.43 -6.29
CA THR A 160 -3.95 10.78 -5.87
C THR A 160 -5.44 10.98 -6.10
N VAL A 161 -5.95 10.58 -7.28
CA VAL A 161 -7.38 10.66 -7.59
C VAL A 161 -8.20 9.76 -6.66
N LEU A 162 -7.75 8.54 -6.41
CA LEU A 162 -8.46 7.63 -5.51
C LEU A 162 -8.48 8.14 -4.07
N MET A 163 -7.36 8.63 -3.54
CA MET A 163 -7.31 9.18 -2.20
C MET A 163 -8.18 10.42 -2.06
N TYR A 164 -8.25 11.27 -3.08
CA TYR A 164 -9.18 12.40 -3.08
C TYR A 164 -10.65 11.95 -2.98
N LEU A 165 -11.01 10.81 -3.58
CA LEU A 165 -12.37 10.24 -3.45
C LEU A 165 -12.66 9.70 -2.04
N PHE A 166 -11.63 9.30 -1.29
CA PHE A 166 -11.78 8.77 0.07
C PHE A 166 -11.48 9.79 1.19
N SER A 167 -11.08 11.02 0.83
CA SER A 167 -10.72 12.10 1.78
C SER A 167 -11.92 12.92 2.24
#